data_AF-A0A077WGC3-F1
#
_entry.id   AF-A0A077WGC3-F1
#
_cell.length_a   1.000
_cell.length_b   1.000
_cell.length_c   1.000
_cell.angle_alpha   90.00
_cell.angle_beta   90.00
_cell.angle_gamma   90.00
#
_symmetry.space_group_name_H-M   'P 1'
#
loop_
_entity.id
_entity.type
_entity.pdbx_description
1 polymer ?
#
loop_
_entity_poly.entity_id
_entity_poly.type
_entity_poly.pdbx_seq_one_letter_code
_entity_poly.pdbx_strand_id
1 'polypeptide(L)'
;MEWDNGENSSNVSNLNKQQQHQQTKNTKVQTIRPVTIKQVAMARAYEDGSVVFIDDKEISTIKITFIGVIRSCESSSTGYTYMIEDGTGFIRVRQWDTEEEETVNHVNVFRQVNLEERMEGV
;
A
#
# COMPACT_ATOMS: atom_id res chain seq x y z
N MET A 1 -85.99 -3.07 -0.74
CA MET A 1 -85.38 -2.54 -1.97
C MET A 1 -84.07 -1.91 -1.57
N GLU A 2 -83.07 -2.08 -2.44
CA GLU A 2 -81.72 -1.49 -2.41
C GLU A 2 -80.68 -2.02 -1.42
N TRP A 3 -79.48 -2.07 -1.97
CA TRP A 3 -78.24 -2.70 -1.54
C TRP A 3 -77.20 -1.58 -1.36
N ASP A 4 -76.30 -1.70 -0.39
CA ASP A 4 -74.89 -1.25 -0.49
C ASP A 4 -74.15 -1.76 0.76
N ASN A 5 -73.23 -2.73 0.70
CA ASN A 5 -71.85 -2.77 0.19
C ASN A 5 -70.82 -1.92 0.96
N GLY A 6 -69.81 -2.62 1.48
CA GLY A 6 -68.55 -2.10 2.05
C GLY A 6 -68.62 -1.96 3.57
N GLU A 7 -67.80 -2.61 4.38
CA GLU A 7 -66.36 -2.76 4.21
C GLU A 7 -65.84 -4.09 4.77
N ASN A 8 -64.98 -4.71 3.96
CA ASN A 8 -64.20 -5.91 4.23
C ASN A 8 -63.12 -5.61 5.29
N SER A 9 -63.39 -5.95 6.56
CA SER A 9 -62.38 -5.88 7.63
C SER A 9 -61.84 -7.27 7.95
N SER A 10 -60.80 -7.69 7.24
CA SER A 10 -59.68 -8.44 7.82
C SER A 10 -58.60 -8.69 6.76
N ASN A 11 -57.65 -7.76 6.65
CA ASN A 11 -56.32 -8.11 6.16
C ASN A 11 -55.29 -7.52 7.09
N VAL A 12 -54.91 -8.35 8.06
CA VAL A 12 -53.74 -8.16 8.92
C VAL A 12 -52.51 -8.18 8.02
N SER A 13 -52.05 -7.01 7.60
CA SER A 13 -50.74 -6.85 6.98
C SER A 13 -49.76 -6.40 8.07
N ASN A 14 -48.99 -7.36 8.55
CA ASN A 14 -47.80 -7.15 9.36
C ASN A 14 -46.85 -6.21 8.60
N LEU A 15 -46.76 -4.96 9.06
CA LEU A 15 -45.71 -4.02 8.66
C LEU A 15 -44.40 -4.46 9.30
N ASN A 16 -43.70 -5.36 8.61
CA ASN A 16 -42.32 -5.68 8.92
C ASN A 16 -41.46 -4.47 8.52
N LYS A 17 -41.21 -3.56 9.48
CA LYS A 17 -40.15 -2.55 9.33
C LYS A 17 -38.81 -3.26 9.37
N GLN A 18 -38.38 -3.77 8.23
CA GLN A 18 -36.98 -4.11 8.00
C GLN A 18 -36.17 -2.81 8.13
N GLN A 19 -35.56 -2.64 9.30
CA GLN A 19 -34.46 -1.71 9.49
C GLN A 19 -33.33 -2.17 8.58
N GLN A 20 -33.23 -1.55 7.41
CA GLN A 20 -32.03 -1.61 6.60
C GLN A 20 -30.91 -0.95 7.42
N HIS A 21 -30.13 -1.76 8.12
CA HIS A 21 -28.81 -1.34 8.60
C HIS A 21 -27.99 -1.01 7.35
N GLN A 22 -27.97 0.26 6.97
CA GLN A 22 -26.95 0.77 6.07
C GLN A 22 -25.61 0.59 6.78
N GLN A 23 -24.95 -0.53 6.50
CA GLN A 23 -23.52 -0.65 6.65
C GLN A 23 -22.90 0.43 5.77
N THR A 24 -22.63 1.59 6.36
CA THR A 24 -21.69 2.56 5.80
C THR A 24 -20.36 1.83 5.70
N LYS A 25 -20.07 1.29 4.51
CA LYS A 25 -18.74 0.80 4.16
C LYS A 25 -17.78 1.96 4.40
N ASN A 26 -17.05 1.91 5.50
CA ASN A 26 -15.97 2.83 5.77
C ASN A 26 -14.82 2.44 4.84
N THR A 27 -14.93 2.83 3.57
CA THR A 27 -13.88 2.65 2.57
C THR A 27 -12.73 3.56 2.97
N LYS A 28 -11.85 3.08 3.86
CA LYS A 28 -10.61 3.78 4.19
C LYS A 28 -9.85 3.99 2.88
N VAL A 29 -9.72 5.24 2.47
CA VAL A 29 -8.99 5.61 1.25
C VAL A 29 -7.53 5.22 1.43
N GLN A 30 -7.08 4.22 0.66
CA GLN A 30 -5.68 3.83 0.64
C GLN A 30 -4.91 4.80 -0.26
N THR A 31 -3.84 5.39 0.26
CA THR A 31 -2.99 6.32 -0.48
C THR A 31 -1.56 5.81 -0.53
N ILE A 32 -0.85 6.13 -1.61
CA ILE A 32 0.60 5.99 -1.70
C ILE A 32 1.17 7.39 -1.46
N ARG A 33 1.96 7.57 -0.40
CA ARG A 33 2.49 8.88 -0.04
C ARG A 33 3.95 9.02 -0.46
N PRO A 34 4.29 9.99 -1.33
CA PRO A 34 5.68 10.36 -1.55
C PRO A 34 6.24 11.04 -0.29
N VAL A 35 7.40 10.59 0.17
CA VAL A 35 8.09 11.08 1.38
C VAL A 35 9.59 11.15 1.14
N THR A 36 10.27 11.91 1.98
CA THR A 36 11.73 11.92 2.12
C THR A 36 12.17 10.89 3.15
N ILE A 37 13.42 10.45 3.09
CA ILE A 37 14.00 9.52 4.06
C ILE A 37 13.96 10.11 5.47
N LYS A 38 14.21 11.42 5.61
CA LYS A 38 14.13 12.08 6.92
C LYS A 38 12.73 12.00 7.53
N GLN A 39 11.68 12.17 6.72
CA GLN A 39 10.30 12.04 7.19
C GLN A 39 9.99 10.61 7.66
N VAL A 40 10.52 9.59 6.97
CA VAL A 40 10.40 8.19 7.39
C VAL A 40 11.16 7.96 8.71
N ALA A 41 12.37 8.48 8.84
CA ALA A 41 13.18 8.33 10.05
C ALA A 41 12.57 9.05 11.27
N MET A 42 11.80 10.11 11.05
CA MET A 42 11.08 10.86 12.08
C MET A 42 9.65 10.36 12.30
N ALA A 43 9.23 9.28 11.64
CA ALA A 43 7.90 8.73 11.79
C ALA A 43 7.68 8.23 13.22
N ARG A 44 6.49 8.49 13.76
CA ARG A 44 6.06 7.99 15.08
C ARG A 44 5.03 6.89 14.90
N ALA A 45 5.18 5.79 15.63
CA ALA A 45 4.18 4.72 15.66
C ALA A 45 3.63 4.57 17.08
N TYR A 46 2.41 4.06 17.20
CA TYR A 46 1.96 3.53 18.49
C TYR A 46 2.77 2.30 18.89
N GLU A 47 2.80 1.97 20.19
CA GLU A 47 3.56 0.83 20.72
C GLU A 47 3.15 -0.51 20.09
N ASP A 48 1.89 -0.62 19.65
CA ASP A 48 1.35 -1.80 18.98
C ASP A 48 1.68 -1.87 17.48
N GLY A 49 2.34 -0.85 16.92
CA GLY A 49 2.70 -0.74 15.51
C GLY A 49 1.51 -0.57 14.55
N SER A 50 0.29 -0.37 15.07
CA SER A 50 -0.94 -0.38 14.27
C SER A 50 -1.14 0.90 13.44
N VAL A 51 -0.63 2.03 13.93
CA VAL A 51 -0.74 3.34 13.27
C VAL A 51 0.61 4.03 13.24
N VAL A 52 0.98 4.52 12.05
CA VAL A 52 2.18 5.30 11.82
C VAL A 52 1.77 6.73 11.44
N PHE A 53 2.42 7.72 12.03
CA PHE A 53 2.27 9.12 11.68
C PHE A 53 3.57 9.63 11.06
N ILE A 54 3.42 10.34 9.95
CA ILE A 54 4.50 11.11 9.32
C ILE A 54 4.02 12.55 9.18
N ASP A 55 4.77 13.49 9.75
CA ASP A 55 4.37 14.91 9.87
C ASP A 55 2.97 15.09 10.47
N ASP A 56 2.70 14.37 11.57
CA ASP A 56 1.41 14.36 12.28
C ASP A 56 0.18 13.91 11.48
N LYS A 57 0.39 13.36 10.28
CA LYS A 57 -0.66 12.74 9.48
C LYS A 57 -0.62 11.23 9.63
N GLU A 58 -1.77 10.66 9.98
CA GLU A 58 -1.98 9.22 10.01
C GLU A 58 -1.77 8.63 8.61
N ILE A 59 -0.97 7.56 8.54
CA ILE A 59 -0.84 6.73 7.35
C ILE A 59 -1.67 5.47 7.55
N SER A 60 -2.90 5.47 7.02
CA SER A 60 -3.87 4.38 7.18
C SER A 60 -3.49 3.09 6.44
N THR A 61 -2.47 3.12 5.57
CA THR A 61 -1.89 1.94 4.92
C THR A 61 -0.42 2.21 4.69
N ILE A 62 0.46 1.30 5.12
CA ILE A 62 1.93 1.46 5.09
C ILE A 62 2.53 1.35 3.68
N LYS A 63 2.03 2.17 2.74
CA LYS A 63 2.56 2.29 1.37
C LYS A 63 3.13 3.69 1.20
N ILE A 64 4.45 3.78 1.15
CA ILE A 64 5.20 5.02 0.92
C ILE A 64 6.06 4.88 -0.34
N THR A 65 6.39 6.01 -0.96
CA THR A 65 7.37 6.08 -2.05
C THR A 65 8.41 7.15 -1.74
N PHE A 66 9.65 6.93 -2.16
CA PHE A 66 10.72 7.92 -2.09
C PHE A 66 11.67 7.68 -3.26
N ILE A 67 12.51 8.68 -3.55
CA ILE A 67 13.53 8.60 -4.59
C ILE A 67 14.87 8.87 -3.94
N GLY A 68 15.88 8.05 -4.23
CA GLY A 68 17.21 8.21 -3.70
C GLY A 68 18.27 7.52 -4.55
N VAL A 69 19.53 7.79 -4.21
CA VAL A 69 20.73 7.20 -4.80
C VAL A 69 21.16 6.02 -3.95
N ILE A 70 21.38 4.87 -4.59
CA ILE A 70 21.95 3.68 -3.94
C ILE A 70 23.43 3.94 -3.66
N ARG A 71 23.84 3.76 -2.40
CA ARG A 71 25.22 3.91 -1.92
C ARG A 71 25.93 2.58 -1.74
N SER A 72 25.19 1.52 -1.39
CA SER A 72 25.70 0.15 -1.40
C SER A 72 24.58 -0.86 -1.66
N CYS A 73 24.98 -2.04 -2.10
CA CYS A 73 24.12 -3.19 -2.33
C CYS A 73 24.80 -4.44 -1.76
N GLU A 74 24.08 -5.18 -0.93
CA GLU A 74 24.52 -6.45 -0.34
C GLU A 74 23.55 -7.56 -0.77
N SER A 75 24.04 -8.55 -1.51
CA SER A 75 23.26 -9.72 -1.94
C SER A 75 23.32 -10.84 -0.91
N SER A 76 22.25 -11.61 -0.81
CA SER A 76 22.16 -12.82 0.02
C SER A 76 21.21 -13.82 -0.64
N SER A 77 21.11 -15.03 -0.10
CA SER A 77 20.28 -16.09 -0.70
C SER A 77 18.78 -15.79 -0.78
N THR A 78 18.27 -14.84 0.00
CA THR A 78 16.85 -14.50 0.07
C THR A 78 16.53 -13.10 -0.47
N GLY A 79 17.50 -12.46 -1.13
CA GLY A 79 17.33 -11.13 -1.73
C GLY A 79 18.46 -10.14 -1.42
N TYR A 80 18.15 -8.86 -1.59
CA TYR A 80 19.09 -7.75 -1.63
C TYR A 80 18.83 -6.72 -0.54
N THR A 81 19.91 -6.23 0.08
CA THR A 81 19.85 -5.10 1.01
C THR A 81 20.53 -3.90 0.38
N TYR A 82 19.80 -2.80 0.26
CA TYR A 82 20.30 -1.53 -0.28
C TYR A 82 20.50 -0.51 0.83
N MET A 83 21.59 0.24 0.74
CA MET A 83 21.73 1.50 1.48
C MET A 83 21.42 2.64 0.52
N ILE A 84 20.42 3.47 0.84
CA ILE A 84 19.90 4.52 -0.05
C ILE A 84 19.94 5.88 0.65
N GLU A 85 20.22 6.94 -0.11
CA GLU A 85 20.29 8.32 0.33
C GLU A 85 19.48 9.24 -0.59
N ASP A 86 18.76 10.23 -0.06
CA ASP A 86 17.99 11.22 -0.83
C ASP A 86 18.41 12.68 -0.58
N GLY A 87 19.54 12.89 0.10
CA GLY A 87 20.02 14.20 0.56
C GLY A 87 19.39 14.67 1.87
N THR A 88 18.31 14.03 2.35
CA THR A 88 17.68 14.31 3.65
C THR A 88 18.06 13.29 4.73
N GLY A 89 18.48 12.09 4.33
CA GLY A 89 18.98 11.06 5.23
C GLY A 89 19.40 9.79 4.50
N PHE A 90 19.73 8.75 5.28
CA PHE A 90 20.07 7.41 4.80
C PHE A 90 19.07 6.38 5.34
N ILE A 91 18.73 5.39 4.52
CA ILE A 91 17.87 4.27 4.91
C ILE A 91 18.40 2.96 4.36
N ARG A 92 18.22 1.88 5.14
CA ARG A 92 18.49 0.50 4.70
C ARG A 92 17.18 -0.15 4.27
N VAL A 93 17.10 -0.61 3.02
CA VAL A 93 15.91 -1.28 2.46
C VAL A 93 16.26 -2.70 2.09
N ARG A 94 15.40 -3.64 2.48
CA ARG A 94 15.52 -5.05 2.13
C ARG A 94 14.47 -5.41 1.08
N GLN A 95 14.94 -5.86 -0.08
CA GLN A 95 14.12 -6.54 -1.09
C GLN A 95 14.27 -8.05 -0.88
N TRP A 96 13.14 -8.75 -0.87
CA TRP A 96 13.10 -10.20 -0.80
C TRP A 96 12.91 -10.78 -2.20
N ASP A 97 13.59 -11.87 -2.50
CA ASP A 97 13.36 -12.63 -3.73
C ASP A 97 12.06 -13.42 -3.56
N THR A 98 11.06 -13.14 -4.39
CA THR A 98 9.82 -13.91 -4.44
C THR A 98 9.90 -14.90 -5.60
N GLU A 99 9.60 -16.17 -5.33
CA GLU A 99 9.71 -17.27 -6.31
C GLU A 99 8.69 -17.18 -7.47
N GLU A 100 7.75 -16.23 -7.46
CA GLU A 100 6.55 -16.26 -8.31
C GLU A 100 6.49 -15.29 -9.50
N GLU A 101 7.47 -14.41 -9.78
CA GLU A 101 7.38 -13.56 -10.98
C GLU A 101 8.69 -13.46 -11.76
N GLU A 102 8.81 -14.34 -12.77
CA GLU A 102 9.42 -13.96 -14.04
C GLU A 102 8.64 -12.74 -14.60
N THR A 103 9.36 -11.68 -14.99
CA THR A 103 8.88 -10.52 -15.79
C THR A 103 8.34 -9.25 -15.10
N VAL A 104 8.75 -8.93 -13.87
CA VAL A 104 8.87 -7.49 -13.53
C VAL A 104 10.32 -7.10 -13.69
N ASN A 105 10.58 -6.15 -14.57
CA ASN A 105 11.87 -5.50 -14.76
C ASN A 105 12.28 -4.81 -13.44
N HIS A 106 12.71 -5.58 -12.45
CA HIS A 106 13.42 -5.06 -11.29
C HIS A 106 14.64 -4.35 -11.84
N VAL A 107 14.86 -3.14 -11.34
CA VAL A 107 15.85 -2.14 -11.76
C VAL A 107 17.28 -2.72 -11.78
N ASN A 108 17.57 -3.60 -12.74
CA ASN A 108 18.90 -4.02 -13.16
C ASN A 108 19.44 -2.96 -14.12
N VAL A 109 19.45 -1.70 -13.65
CA VAL A 109 20.14 -0.59 -14.32
C VAL A 109 21.54 -0.40 -13.73
N PHE A 110 21.95 -1.23 -12.78
CA PHE A 110 23.37 -1.57 -12.67
C PHE A 110 23.70 -2.40 -13.88
N ARG A 111 23.98 -1.70 -14.99
CA ARG A 111 24.67 -2.23 -16.15
C ARG A 111 25.73 -3.17 -15.62
N GLN A 112 25.54 -4.45 -15.87
CA GLN A 112 26.64 -5.33 -16.13
C GLN A 112 27.39 -4.72 -17.32
N VAL A 113 28.25 -3.74 -17.03
CA VAL A 113 29.24 -3.27 -17.99
C VAL A 113 30.24 -4.42 -18.00
N ASN A 114 29.95 -5.44 -18.83
CA ASN A 114 30.93 -6.45 -19.20
C ASN A 114 32.14 -5.67 -19.74
N LEU A 115 33.18 -5.55 -18.92
CA LEU A 115 34.45 -4.93 -19.30
C LEU A 115 35.31 -5.85 -20.19
N GLU A 116 34.81 -7.03 -20.53
CA GLU A 116 35.53 -8.02 -21.33
C GLU A 116 35.32 -7.87 -22.85
N GLU A 117 34.29 -7.17 -23.32
CA GLU A 117 34.04 -7.01 -24.77
C GLU A 117 34.75 -5.81 -25.43
N ARG A 118 35.61 -5.07 -24.70
CA ARG A 118 36.29 -3.88 -25.24
C ARG A 118 37.78 -4.09 -25.56
N MET A 119 38.31 -5.30 -25.45
CA MET A 119 39.70 -5.62 -25.79
C MET A 119 39.87 -6.62 -26.95
N GLU A 120 38.81 -6.92 -27.70
CA GLU A 120 38.92 -7.67 -28.96
C GLU A 120 38.16 -6.95 -30.08
N GLY A 121 38.73 -5.86 -30.58
CA GLY A 121 38.11 -5.14 -31.69
C GLY A 121 38.82 -3.85 -32.08
N VAL A 122 39.79 -4.02 -33.00
CA VAL A 122 40.55 -3.03 -33.80
C VAL A 122 41.81 -2.46 -33.16
#